data_AF-A0AAW5C821-F1
#
_entry.id   AF-A0AAW5C821-F1
#
_cell.length_a   1.000
_cell.length_b   1.000
_cell.length_c   1.000
_cell.angle_alpha   90.00
_cell.angle_beta   90.00
_cell.angle_gamma   90.00
#
_symmetry.space_group_name_H-M   'P 1'
#
loop_
_entity.id
_entity.type
_entity.pdbx_description
1 polymer ?
#
loop_
_entity_poly.entity_id
_entity_poly.type
_entity_poly.pdbx_seq_one_letter_code
_entity_poly.pdbx_strand_id
1 'polypeptide(L)'
;MGPIQLNAFEINWLENNYPLLHFDKKRNRIQGTIEFNLCYEGTGKRINDHYQIEIDLNHRANGGILPVVRETTGKILKIAQRKMMNPIDLHINEKNGELCLIIPMKESERYPQGFSLIEFLEHLKQHLYWVSYRDRYDVEPWQGQGHGYNGMIELYLENKDKYAGKIKKHIEKEMDRKISKKEFHRIMKYLIHKSKM
;
A
#
# COMPACT_ATOMS: atom_id res chain seq x y z
N MET A 1 4.44 15.68 8.93
CA MET A 1 5.32 15.72 7.75
C MET A 1 4.64 16.57 6.70
N GLY A 2 5.41 17.38 5.96
CA GLY A 2 4.85 18.21 4.89
C GLY A 2 4.57 17.43 3.59
N PRO A 3 4.03 18.12 2.57
CA PRO A 3 3.90 17.61 1.21
C PRO A 3 5.21 17.03 0.68
N ILE A 4 5.11 16.03 -0.21
CA ILE A 4 6.23 15.61 -1.06
C ILE A 4 6.43 16.69 -2.11
N GLN A 5 7.68 17.07 -2.35
CA GLN A 5 8.08 17.97 -3.42
C GLN A 5 9.04 17.22 -4.32
N LEU A 6 8.68 17.07 -5.60
CA LEU A 6 9.57 16.48 -6.58
C LEU A 6 10.62 17.51 -7.00
N ASN A 7 11.87 17.07 -7.10
CA ASN A 7 12.93 17.90 -7.68
C ASN A 7 12.94 17.80 -9.22
N ALA A 8 13.71 18.67 -9.88
CA ALA A 8 13.77 18.70 -11.35
C ALA A 8 14.25 17.37 -11.97
N PHE A 9 15.15 16.65 -11.29
CA PHE A 9 15.60 15.34 -11.75
C PHE A 9 14.46 14.32 -11.71
N GLU A 10 13.69 14.27 -10.62
CA GLU A 10 12.55 13.35 -10.49
C GLU A 10 11.45 13.64 -11.51
N ILE A 11 11.16 14.92 -11.78
CA ILE A 11 10.18 15.33 -12.80
C ILE A 11 10.65 14.89 -14.19
N ASN A 12 11.89 15.20 -14.56
CA ASN A 12 12.46 14.78 -15.85
C ASN A 12 12.50 13.25 -15.99
N TRP A 13 12.84 12.55 -14.91
CA TRP A 13 12.84 11.09 -14.90
C TRP A 13 11.44 10.52 -15.09
N LEU A 14 10.42 11.07 -14.42
CA LEU A 14 9.03 10.68 -14.58
C LEU A 14 8.59 10.81 -16.04
N GLU A 15 8.79 11.98 -16.64
CA GLU A 15 8.36 12.27 -18.01
C GLU A 15 9.03 11.36 -19.04
N ASN A 16 10.32 11.04 -18.84
CA ASN A 16 11.07 10.17 -19.74
C ASN A 16 10.71 8.68 -19.62
N ASN A 17 10.34 8.22 -18.42
CA ASN A 17 10.10 6.78 -18.15
C ASN A 17 8.61 6.41 -18.14
N TYR A 18 7.74 7.38 -17.90
CA TYR A 18 6.29 7.22 -17.82
C TYR A 18 5.60 8.35 -18.60
N PRO A 19 5.68 8.34 -19.94
CA PRO A 19 5.18 9.45 -20.77
C PRO A 19 3.67 9.68 -20.69
N LEU A 20 2.92 8.70 -20.19
CA LEU A 20 1.47 8.79 -19.96
C LEU A 20 1.11 9.23 -18.52
N LEU A 21 2.11 9.49 -17.67
CA LEU A 21 1.95 10.13 -16.37
C LEU A 21 2.40 11.57 -16.45
N HIS A 22 1.56 12.48 -15.96
CA HIS A 22 1.83 13.92 -15.98
C HIS A 22 1.87 14.46 -14.56
N PHE A 23 2.92 15.23 -14.26
CA PHE A 23 3.03 15.96 -13.01
C PHE A 23 2.37 17.35 -13.12
N ASP A 24 1.25 17.55 -12.42
CA ASP A 24 0.63 18.85 -12.23
C ASP A 24 1.31 19.56 -11.03
N LYS A 25 2.25 20.46 -11.33
CA LYS A 25 2.97 21.24 -10.32
C LYS A 25 2.05 22.13 -9.48
N LYS A 26 0.95 22.65 -10.04
CA LYS A 26 0.03 23.56 -9.33
C LYS A 26 -0.78 22.81 -8.28
N ARG A 27 -1.22 21.59 -8.62
CA ARG A 27 -1.96 20.72 -7.69
C ARG A 27 -1.05 19.83 -6.86
N ASN A 28 0.23 19.73 -7.21
CA ASN A 28 1.20 18.80 -6.65
C ASN A 28 0.68 17.35 -6.72
N ARG A 29 0.35 16.91 -7.94
CA ARG A 29 -0.22 15.58 -8.23
C ARG A 29 0.42 14.98 -9.46
N ILE A 30 0.52 13.66 -9.49
CA ILE A 30 0.82 12.89 -10.71
C ILE A 30 -0.47 12.21 -11.15
N GLN A 31 -0.85 12.34 -12.41
CA GLN A 31 -2.07 11.75 -12.96
C GLN A 31 -1.83 11.17 -14.34
N GLY A 32 -2.53 10.10 -14.67
CA GLY A 32 -2.54 9.52 -16.01
C GLY A 32 -2.49 8.00 -16.00
N THR A 33 -1.98 7.42 -17.08
CA THR A 33 -1.94 5.98 -17.25
C THR A 33 -0.60 5.41 -16.82
N ILE A 34 -0.64 4.40 -15.95
CA ILE A 34 0.51 3.53 -15.71
C ILE A 34 0.30 2.23 -16.48
N GLU A 35 1.22 1.96 -17.40
CA GLU A 35 1.24 0.74 -18.20
C GLU A 35 2.39 -0.15 -17.76
N PHE A 36 2.20 -1.46 -17.85
CA PHE A 36 3.26 -2.39 -17.52
C PHE A 36 3.12 -3.72 -18.27
N ASN A 37 4.27 -4.32 -18.56
CA ASN A 37 4.40 -5.69 -19.07
C ASN A 37 5.39 -6.43 -18.17
N LEU A 38 4.88 -7.06 -17.12
CA LEU A 38 5.69 -7.62 -16.04
C LEU A 38 5.53 -9.13 -15.94
N CYS A 39 6.56 -9.77 -15.41
CA CYS A 39 6.56 -11.17 -15.00
C CYS A 39 7.48 -11.25 -13.78
N TYR A 40 6.93 -11.54 -12.61
CA TYR A 40 7.74 -11.74 -11.41
C TYR A 40 8.20 -13.19 -11.31
N GLU A 41 9.38 -13.39 -10.74
CA GLU A 41 9.93 -14.71 -10.47
C GLU A 41 8.97 -15.55 -9.62
N GLY A 42 8.95 -16.86 -9.84
CA GLY A 42 8.04 -17.78 -9.15
C GLY A 42 6.61 -17.80 -9.67
N THR A 43 6.14 -16.75 -10.34
CA THR A 43 4.76 -16.69 -10.86
C THR A 43 4.58 -17.43 -12.17
N GLY A 44 5.60 -17.41 -13.04
CA GLY A 44 5.56 -17.93 -14.41
C GLY A 44 4.53 -17.26 -15.34
N LYS A 45 3.92 -16.14 -14.94
CA LYS A 45 2.87 -15.46 -15.73
C LYS A 45 3.27 -14.04 -16.10
N ARG A 46 3.33 -13.79 -17.41
CA ARG A 46 3.46 -12.45 -17.95
C ARG A 46 2.09 -11.77 -18.00
N ILE A 47 2.02 -10.54 -17.49
CA ILE A 47 0.82 -9.70 -17.49
C ILE A 47 1.17 -8.39 -18.17
N ASN A 48 0.45 -8.10 -19.26
CA ASN A 48 0.38 -6.79 -19.89
C ASN A 48 -0.93 -6.13 -19.45
N ASP A 49 -0.86 -5.00 -18.76
CA ASP A 49 -2.01 -4.29 -18.23
C ASP A 49 -1.75 -2.79 -18.05
N HIS A 50 -2.81 -2.04 -17.79
CA HIS A 50 -2.77 -0.60 -17.52
C HIS A 50 -3.84 -0.13 -16.53
N TYR A 51 -3.57 0.97 -15.85
CA TYR A 51 -4.49 1.61 -14.89
C TYR A 51 -4.41 3.12 -15.01
N GLN A 52 -5.56 3.81 -14.90
CA GLN A 52 -5.56 5.25 -14.66
C GLN A 52 -5.37 5.51 -13.17
N ILE A 53 -4.38 6.31 -12.83
CA ILE A 53 -4.01 6.58 -11.45
C ILE A 53 -3.97 8.08 -11.16
N GLU A 54 -4.22 8.41 -9.90
CA GLU A 54 -3.88 9.70 -9.30
C GLU A 54 -2.97 9.43 -8.10
N ILE A 55 -1.84 10.15 -8.03
CA ILE A 55 -0.94 10.19 -6.88
C ILE A 55 -0.98 11.61 -6.32
N ASP A 56 -1.52 11.77 -5.11
CA ASP A 56 -1.58 13.04 -4.39
C ASP A 56 -0.37 13.20 -3.47
N LEU A 57 0.53 14.11 -3.85
CA LEU A 57 1.78 14.37 -3.12
C LEU A 57 1.59 15.32 -1.94
N ASN A 58 0.40 15.91 -1.76
CA ASN A 58 0.11 16.78 -0.61
C ASN A 58 -0.18 16.00 0.66
N HIS A 59 -0.69 14.77 0.52
CA HIS A 59 -1.18 13.96 1.62
C HIS A 59 -0.36 12.68 1.76
N ARG A 60 -0.16 12.24 2.99
CA ARG A 60 0.51 10.97 3.28
C ARG A 60 -0.51 9.90 3.64
N ALA A 61 -0.41 8.74 3.00
CA ALA A 61 -1.27 7.61 3.28
C ALA A 61 -1.04 7.12 4.73
N ASN A 62 -2.12 6.95 5.49
CA ASN A 62 -2.13 6.31 6.81
C ASN A 62 -1.08 6.85 7.81
N GLY A 63 -0.72 8.13 7.73
CA GLY A 63 0.28 8.77 8.59
C GLY A 63 1.73 8.32 8.34
N GLY A 64 1.96 7.60 7.23
CA GLY A 64 3.27 7.17 6.77
C GLY A 64 4.02 8.21 5.95
N ILE A 65 4.98 7.75 5.15
CA ILE A 65 5.79 8.54 4.23
C ILE A 65 5.29 8.44 2.79
N LEU A 66 4.41 7.50 2.45
CA LEU A 66 3.95 7.36 1.07
C LEU A 66 2.84 8.36 0.73
N PRO A 67 2.78 8.84 -0.52
CA PRO A 67 1.65 9.65 -0.97
C PRO A 67 0.37 8.82 -1.04
N VAL A 68 -0.76 9.51 -1.12
CA VAL A 68 -2.04 8.85 -1.36
C VAL A 68 -2.17 8.51 -2.84
N VAL A 69 -2.55 7.27 -3.16
CA VAL A 69 -2.77 6.80 -4.54
C VAL A 69 -4.20 6.30 -4.71
N ARG A 70 -4.80 6.59 -5.85
CA ARG A 70 -6.11 6.06 -6.24
C ARG A 70 -6.08 5.58 -7.68
N GLU A 71 -6.85 4.54 -7.95
CA GLU A 71 -7.24 4.17 -9.31
C GLU A 71 -8.53 4.93 -9.65
N THR A 72 -8.59 5.55 -10.84
CA THR A 72 -9.59 6.60 -11.12
C THR A 72 -10.72 6.18 -12.05
N THR A 73 -10.67 5.00 -12.68
CA THR A 73 -11.75 4.48 -13.55
C THR A 73 -12.69 3.47 -12.88
N GLY A 74 -12.40 3.10 -11.63
CA GLY A 74 -13.10 2.07 -10.88
C GLY A 74 -12.81 0.65 -11.39
N LYS A 75 -11.73 0.44 -12.14
CA LYS A 75 -11.32 -0.87 -12.66
C LYS A 75 -11.14 -1.87 -11.54
N ILE A 76 -10.43 -1.50 -10.47
CA ILE A 76 -10.17 -2.43 -9.36
C ILE A 76 -11.47 -2.72 -8.58
N LEU A 77 -12.32 -1.70 -8.39
CA LEU A 77 -13.63 -1.89 -7.77
C LEU A 77 -14.54 -2.82 -8.60
N LYS A 78 -14.50 -2.71 -9.94
CA LYS A 78 -15.22 -3.63 -10.84
C LYS A 78 -14.70 -5.07 -10.73
N ILE A 79 -13.39 -5.26 -10.50
CA ILE A 79 -12.82 -6.60 -10.21
C ILE A 79 -13.43 -7.15 -8.93
N ALA A 80 -13.43 -6.36 -7.84
CA ALA A 80 -14.01 -6.78 -6.55
C ALA A 80 -15.50 -7.16 -6.71
N GLN A 81 -16.28 -6.32 -7.39
CA GLN A 81 -17.70 -6.58 -7.65
C GLN A 81 -17.92 -7.86 -8.46
N ARG A 82 -17.21 -8.02 -9.59
CA ARG A 82 -17.33 -9.19 -10.47
C ARG A 82 -16.98 -10.49 -9.74
N LYS A 83 -15.98 -10.46 -8.87
CA LYS A 83 -15.52 -11.63 -8.11
C LYS A 83 -16.20 -11.80 -6.75
N MET A 84 -17.14 -10.92 -6.40
CA MET A 84 -17.82 -10.92 -5.08
C MET A 84 -16.83 -10.87 -3.90
N MET A 85 -15.75 -10.09 -4.06
CA MET A 85 -14.70 -9.92 -3.05
C MET A 85 -14.89 -8.60 -2.31
N ASN A 86 -14.40 -8.52 -1.07
CA ASN A 86 -14.31 -7.23 -0.40
C ASN A 86 -13.19 -6.40 -1.08
N PRO A 87 -13.41 -5.12 -1.45
CA PRO A 87 -12.36 -4.25 -1.98
C PRO A 87 -11.07 -4.22 -1.15
N ILE A 88 -11.18 -4.39 0.17
CA ILE A 88 -10.01 -4.46 1.05
C ILE A 88 -9.07 -5.60 0.66
N ASP A 89 -9.60 -6.74 0.21
CA ASP A 89 -8.81 -7.89 -0.22
C ASP A 89 -7.99 -7.54 -1.48
N LEU A 90 -8.48 -6.62 -2.32
CA LEU A 90 -7.72 -6.07 -3.45
C LEU A 90 -6.83 -4.89 -3.04
N HIS A 91 -6.55 -4.76 -1.74
CA HIS A 91 -5.74 -3.69 -1.17
C HIS A 91 -6.28 -2.30 -1.49
N ILE A 92 -7.61 -2.14 -1.53
CA ILE A 92 -8.28 -0.84 -1.60
C ILE A 92 -8.82 -0.48 -0.21
N ASN A 93 -8.42 0.66 0.32
CA ASN A 93 -8.99 1.20 1.55
C ASN A 93 -10.43 1.71 1.28
N GLU A 94 -11.37 1.22 2.09
CA GLU A 94 -12.82 1.44 1.94
C GLU A 94 -13.24 2.92 2.02
N LYS A 95 -12.43 3.78 2.68
CA LYS A 95 -12.83 5.16 2.97
C LYS A 95 -12.92 6.04 1.71
N ASN A 96 -11.97 5.92 0.79
CA ASN A 96 -11.78 6.86 -0.34
C ASN A 96 -11.23 6.17 -1.61
N GLY A 97 -11.22 4.83 -1.67
CA GLY A 97 -10.64 4.10 -2.80
C GLY A 97 -9.11 4.18 -2.89
N GLU A 98 -8.45 4.45 -1.76
CA GLU A 98 -7.00 4.63 -1.70
C GLU A 98 -6.28 3.28 -1.71
N LEU A 99 -5.21 3.14 -2.49
CA LEU A 99 -4.45 1.90 -2.54
C LEU A 99 -3.60 1.72 -1.27
N CYS A 100 -3.71 0.55 -0.63
CA CYS A 100 -2.90 0.15 0.50
C CYS A 100 -1.69 -0.66 0.01
N LEU A 101 -0.59 0.04 -0.27
CA LEU A 101 0.61 -0.57 -0.84
C LEU A 101 1.45 -1.33 0.22
N ILE A 102 1.54 -0.78 1.43
CA ILE A 102 2.35 -1.34 2.53
C ILE A 102 1.82 -0.85 3.88
N ILE A 103 2.00 -1.65 4.92
CA ILE A 103 1.69 -1.20 6.29
C ILE A 103 2.71 -0.13 6.71
N PRO A 104 2.28 1.02 7.26
CA PRO A 104 3.18 2.12 7.66
C PRO A 104 4.38 1.70 8.51
N MET A 105 4.23 0.66 9.34
CA MET A 105 5.30 0.14 10.20
C MET A 105 6.49 -0.46 9.44
N LYS A 106 6.29 -0.93 8.20
CA LYS A 106 7.33 -1.47 7.29
C LYS A 106 7.87 -0.44 6.30
N GLU A 107 7.29 0.77 6.21
CA GLU A 107 7.73 1.77 5.23
C GLU A 107 9.21 2.10 5.39
N SER A 108 9.71 2.25 6.63
CA SER A 108 11.13 2.55 6.88
C SER A 108 12.09 1.42 6.45
N GLU A 109 11.57 0.22 6.22
CA GLU A 109 12.38 -0.94 5.78
C GLU A 109 12.48 -0.97 4.27
N ARG A 110 11.38 -0.66 3.59
CA ARG A 110 11.37 -0.52 2.13
C ARG A 110 12.08 0.77 1.71
N TYR A 111 11.77 1.87 2.37
CA TYR A 111 12.25 3.22 2.09
C TYR A 111 13.15 3.75 3.23
N PRO A 112 14.35 3.20 3.42
CA PRO A 112 15.22 3.56 4.55
C PRO A 112 15.68 5.03 4.51
N GLN A 113 15.71 5.63 3.31
CA GLN A 113 16.09 7.03 3.11
C GLN A 113 14.88 7.97 2.94
N GLY A 114 13.67 7.49 3.28
CA GLY A 114 12.43 8.20 3.03
C GLY A 114 11.91 8.01 1.60
N PHE A 115 10.90 8.80 1.24
CA PHE A 115 10.22 8.64 -0.04
C PHE A 115 11.17 8.82 -1.23
N SER A 116 11.09 7.90 -2.19
CA SER A 116 11.76 7.93 -3.49
C SER A 116 10.73 7.71 -4.57
N LEU A 117 10.57 8.66 -5.52
CA LEU A 117 9.59 8.53 -6.60
C LEU A 117 9.82 7.27 -7.43
N ILE A 118 11.09 6.97 -7.73
CA ILE A 118 11.49 5.83 -8.57
C ILE A 118 11.07 4.52 -7.92
N GLU A 119 11.46 4.34 -6.65
CA GLU A 119 11.14 3.12 -5.91
C GLU A 119 9.64 3.00 -5.66
N PHE A 120 8.97 4.13 -5.44
CA PHE A 120 7.53 4.19 -5.27
C PHE A 120 6.75 3.74 -6.52
N LEU A 121 7.12 4.20 -7.71
CA LEU A 121 6.42 3.77 -8.93
C LEU A 121 6.65 2.29 -9.23
N GLU A 122 7.83 1.74 -8.92
CA GLU A 122 8.05 0.30 -9.03
C GLU A 122 7.22 -0.49 -8.02
N HIS A 123 7.11 0.01 -6.78
CA HIS A 123 6.21 -0.58 -5.78
C HIS A 123 4.73 -0.51 -6.21
N LEU A 124 4.29 0.60 -6.78
CA LEU A 124 2.95 0.75 -7.31
C LEU A 124 2.69 -0.26 -8.45
N LYS A 125 3.64 -0.43 -9.37
CA LYS A 125 3.55 -1.46 -10.42
C LYS A 125 3.47 -2.87 -9.86
N GLN A 126 4.25 -3.20 -8.82
CA GLN A 126 4.17 -4.50 -8.14
C GLN A 126 2.75 -4.77 -7.62
N HIS A 127 2.14 -3.77 -6.98
CA HIS A 127 0.77 -3.88 -6.48
C HIS A 127 -0.25 -4.01 -7.63
N LEU A 128 -0.14 -3.21 -8.69
CA LEU A 128 -1.08 -3.30 -9.83
C LEU A 128 -0.93 -4.61 -10.61
N TYR A 129 0.29 -5.17 -10.70
CA TYR A 129 0.50 -6.53 -11.18
C TYR A 129 -0.21 -7.53 -10.28
N TRP A 130 -0.06 -7.42 -8.96
CA TRP A 130 -0.71 -8.32 -7.99
C TRP A 130 -2.23 -8.33 -8.17
N VAL A 131 -2.85 -7.15 -8.29
CA VAL A 131 -4.29 -7.01 -8.56
C VAL A 131 -4.68 -7.67 -9.88
N SER A 132 -3.92 -7.40 -10.95
CA SER A 132 -4.18 -7.97 -12.29
C SER A 132 -4.00 -9.49 -12.31
N TYR A 133 -3.05 -10.01 -11.54
CA TYR A 133 -2.79 -11.44 -11.41
C TYR A 133 -3.96 -12.13 -10.71
N ARG A 134 -4.37 -11.59 -9.57
CA ARG A 134 -5.54 -12.09 -8.84
C ARG A 134 -6.80 -12.03 -9.69
N ASP A 135 -6.93 -10.99 -10.52
CA ASP A 135 -8.03 -10.91 -11.46
C ASP A 135 -8.04 -12.08 -12.46
N ARG A 136 -6.90 -12.38 -13.07
CA ARG A 136 -6.79 -13.37 -14.14
C ARG A 136 -6.76 -14.82 -13.64
N TYR A 137 -6.29 -15.05 -12.43
CA TYR A 137 -5.97 -16.41 -11.96
C TYR A 137 -6.66 -16.81 -10.66
N ASP A 138 -7.47 -15.93 -10.04
CA ASP A 138 -8.21 -16.19 -8.80
C ASP A 138 -7.34 -16.57 -7.59
N VAL A 139 -6.02 -16.41 -7.71
CA VAL A 139 -5.04 -16.65 -6.65
C VAL A 139 -4.07 -15.48 -6.57
N GLU A 140 -3.43 -15.32 -5.41
CA GLU A 140 -2.41 -14.30 -5.21
C GLU A 140 -1.07 -14.77 -5.82
N PRO A 141 -0.32 -13.92 -6.55
CA PRO A 141 0.98 -14.32 -7.09
C PRO A 141 2.04 -14.53 -5.99
N TRP A 142 1.87 -13.85 -4.86
CA TRP A 142 2.56 -14.05 -3.59
C TRP A 142 1.63 -13.57 -2.48
N GLN A 143 1.82 -14.09 -1.27
CA GLN A 143 0.99 -13.76 -0.12
C GLN A 143 0.97 -12.24 0.12
N GLY A 144 -0.22 -11.64 0.05
CA GLY A 144 -0.46 -10.26 0.44
C GLY A 144 -0.27 -10.07 1.95
N GLN A 145 0.19 -8.89 2.36
CA GLN A 145 0.22 -8.54 3.78
C GLN A 145 -1.20 -8.20 4.25
N GLY A 146 -1.64 -8.77 5.38
CA GLY A 146 -2.97 -8.55 5.93
C GLY A 146 -3.26 -7.09 6.26
N HIS A 147 -4.54 -6.74 6.31
CA HIS A 147 -5.00 -5.38 6.58
C HIS A 147 -5.28 -5.14 8.07
N GLY A 148 -5.26 -3.87 8.51
CA GLY A 148 -5.65 -3.47 9.86
C GLY A 148 -4.93 -4.28 10.96
N TYR A 149 -5.70 -4.82 11.91
CA TYR A 149 -5.14 -5.65 12.98
C TYR A 149 -4.56 -6.98 12.51
N ASN A 150 -5.04 -7.56 11.41
CA ASN A 150 -4.47 -8.80 10.88
C ASN A 150 -3.02 -8.56 10.43
N GLY A 151 -2.78 -7.46 9.71
CA GLY A 151 -1.43 -7.04 9.35
C GLY A 151 -0.53 -6.75 10.55
N MET A 152 -1.08 -6.18 11.63
CA MET A 152 -0.32 -5.97 12.87
C MET A 152 0.01 -7.28 13.59
N ILE A 153 -0.91 -8.25 13.58
CA ILE A 153 -0.68 -9.59 14.12
C ILE A 153 0.45 -10.27 13.34
N GLU A 154 0.40 -10.24 12.00
CA GLU A 154 1.44 -10.77 11.13
C GLU A 154 2.81 -10.19 11.49
N LEU A 155 2.91 -8.85 11.60
CA LEU A 155 4.15 -8.19 11.99
C LEU A 155 4.61 -8.59 13.40
N TYR A 156 3.69 -8.65 14.35
CA TYR A 156 4.01 -9.06 15.72
C TYR A 156 4.58 -10.48 15.80
N LEU A 157 4.03 -11.40 15.00
CA LEU A 157 4.48 -12.79 14.91
C LEU A 157 5.77 -12.93 14.10
N GLU A 158 5.97 -12.10 13.07
CA GLU A 158 7.19 -12.05 12.26
C GLU A 158 8.40 -11.63 13.10
N ASN A 159 8.30 -10.52 13.84
CA ASN A 159 9.39 -10.04 14.70
C ASN A 159 8.86 -9.18 15.86
N LYS A 160 8.56 -9.84 16.98
CA LYS A 160 8.01 -9.18 18.18
C LYS A 160 8.89 -8.03 18.67
N ASP A 161 10.21 -8.21 18.73
CA ASP A 161 11.12 -7.20 19.29
C ASP A 161 11.14 -5.94 18.42
N LYS A 162 11.07 -6.10 17.10
CA LYS A 162 11.04 -5.00 16.13
C LYS A 162 9.70 -4.24 16.13
N TYR A 163 8.57 -4.95 16.17
CA TYR A 163 7.26 -4.32 15.91
C TYR A 163 6.41 -4.06 17.15
N ALA A 164 6.62 -4.75 18.28
CA ALA A 164 5.75 -4.62 19.46
C ALA A 164 5.61 -3.16 19.93
N GLY A 165 6.70 -2.38 19.93
CA GLY A 165 6.67 -0.97 20.30
C GLY A 165 5.85 -0.10 19.34
N LYS A 166 5.97 -0.34 18.02
CA LYS A 166 5.22 0.39 16.98
C LYS A 166 3.71 0.05 17.07
N ILE A 167 3.38 -1.23 17.21
CA ILE A 167 1.99 -1.70 17.35
C ILE A 167 1.36 -1.16 18.64
N LYS A 168 2.07 -1.19 19.77
CA LYS A 168 1.59 -0.62 21.03
C LYS A 168 1.24 0.85 20.88
N LYS A 169 2.12 1.65 20.26
CA LYS A 169 1.88 3.08 20.02
C LYS A 169 0.65 3.31 19.12
N HIS A 170 0.46 2.46 18.12
CA HIS A 170 -0.73 2.53 17.24
C HIS A 170 -2.02 2.28 18.05
N ILE A 171 -2.07 1.20 18.83
CA ILE A 171 -3.22 0.88 19.68
C ILE A 171 -3.48 1.99 20.71
N GLU A 172 -2.45 2.52 21.36
CA GLU A 172 -2.60 3.64 22.30
C GLU A 172 -3.22 4.88 21.64
N LYS A 173 -2.87 5.14 20.38
CA LYS A 173 -3.44 6.25 19.61
C LYS A 173 -4.90 6.01 19.25
N GLU A 174 -5.27 4.80 18.85
CA GLU A 174 -6.66 4.44 18.54
C GLU A 174 -7.55 4.47 19.79
N MET A 175 -7.01 4.09 20.94
CA MET A 175 -7.72 4.08 22.22
C MET A 175 -7.69 5.44 22.94
N ASP A 176 -6.97 6.42 22.40
CA ASP A 176 -6.69 7.72 23.02
C ASP A 176 -6.20 7.62 24.49
N ARG A 177 -5.38 6.61 24.79
CA ARG A 177 -4.79 6.44 26.12
C ARG A 177 -3.52 5.59 26.10
N LYS A 178 -2.70 5.76 27.14
CA LYS A 178 -1.56 4.87 27.39
C LYS A 178 -2.01 3.51 27.94
N ILE A 179 -1.30 2.46 27.53
CA ILE A 179 -1.56 1.09 28.00
C ILE A 179 -0.30 0.49 28.62
N SER A 180 -0.47 -0.33 29.65
CA SER A 180 0.67 -1.03 30.27
C SER A 180 1.22 -2.13 29.36
N LYS A 181 2.46 -2.59 29.60
CA LYS A 181 3.03 -3.75 28.88
C LYS A 181 2.16 -5.01 29.08
N LYS A 182 1.60 -5.22 30.28
CA LYS A 182 0.73 -6.37 30.59
C LYS A 182 -0.57 -6.31 29.81
N GLU A 183 -1.17 -5.12 29.74
CA GLU A 183 -2.39 -4.88 28.98
C GLU A 183 -2.18 -5.08 27.47
N PHE A 184 -1.10 -4.52 26.91
CA PHE A 184 -0.73 -4.74 25.51
C PHE A 184 -0.62 -6.23 25.16
N HIS A 185 0.04 -7.03 26.00
CA HIS A 185 0.12 -8.48 25.79
C HIS A 185 -1.25 -9.17 25.84
N ARG A 186 -2.17 -8.74 26.72
CA ARG A 186 -3.54 -9.26 26.77
C ARG A 186 -4.30 -8.94 25.48
N ILE A 187 -4.18 -7.72 24.98
CA ILE A 187 -4.79 -7.28 23.72
C ILE A 187 -4.25 -8.11 22.57
N MET A 188 -2.93 -8.24 22.43
CA MET A 188 -2.33 -9.03 21.35
C MET A 188 -2.75 -10.52 21.43
N LYS A 189 -2.79 -11.11 22.63
CA LYS A 189 -3.26 -12.49 22.81
C LYS A 189 -4.71 -12.66 22.37
N TYR A 190 -5.58 -11.70 22.71
CA TYR A 190 -6.97 -11.70 22.27
C TYR A 190 -7.08 -11.58 20.74
N LEU A 191 -6.38 -10.62 20.13
CA LEU A 191 -6.37 -10.40 18.69
C LEU A 191 -5.89 -11.65 17.91
N ILE A 192 -4.80 -12.28 18.37
CA ILE A 192 -4.26 -13.51 17.78
C ILE A 192 -5.22 -14.70 17.92
N HIS A 193 -5.94 -14.80 19.04
CA HIS A 193 -6.92 -15.86 19.22
C HIS A 193 -8.12 -15.65 18.29
N LYS A 194 -8.61 -14.42 18.23
CA LYS A 194 -9.74 -14.04 17.36
C LYS A 194 -9.43 -14.22 15.87
N SER A 195 -8.20 -13.98 15.43
CA SER A 195 -7.82 -14.15 14.02
C SER A 195 -7.73 -15.62 13.56
N LYS A 196 -7.85 -16.58 14.48
CA LYS A 196 -7.83 -18.03 14.19
C LYS A 196 -9.21 -18.67 14.24
N MET A 197 -10.23 -17.92 14.67
CA MET A 197 -11.63 -18.34 14.71
C MET A 197 -12.36 -17.84 13.46
#